data_AF-A0A355FPA1-F1
#
_entry.id   AF-A0A355FPA1-F1
#
_cell.length_a   1.000
_cell.length_b   1.000
_cell.length_c   1.000
_cell.angle_alpha   90.00
_cell.angle_beta   90.00
_cell.angle_gamma   90.00
#
_symmetry.space_group_name_H-M   'P 1'
#
loop_
_entity.id
_entity.type
_entity.pdbx_description
1 polymer ?
#
loop_
_entity_poly.entity_id
_entity_poly.type
_entity_poly.pdbx_seq_one_letter_code
_entity_poly.pdbx_strand_id
1 'polypeptide(L)'
;QFRPAPNIIDPVKWENLCAKQRQTGANILDLVEKEFNLTTTPGFSDVICDAQPPWTDATYLRFYFDLHPRARKYVAPEQPPYVLQDVACLNLYRGENPNWDLWQYIRNIVPYYQQKFGIDGARIDMGHALPSELTQAIIAQTRACDPNFIFWSEEFDVKNTRAAKADGYDLVTGDLWQLYKKVGEKGFCRHLFTRVRTAALPLSGALELPDTPRAAWYHPEQNRLESMVLLNYFLPNVVPFVNSGMELLEKQPMNLGLDNTEAGRFVLPATDPMYGKLAFFDRYRLHWLQEEQNFMVPLLRMAAVLRTRFSHLLKVNFLCKDCGRFPRKALLYFACWDERRGELLVYIANQKLGKQVTVTFGQLVPAKVRTKMDELTLVYAGRQLREERFSWRERQLLAPGEVVIAVGKGRV
;
A
#
# COMPACT_ATOMS: atom_id res chain seq x y z
N GLN A 1 -4.75 5.54 -36.47
CA GLN A 1 -3.32 5.65 -36.84
C GLN A 1 -2.75 6.88 -36.14
N PHE A 2 -1.53 6.81 -35.63
CA PHE A 2 -0.87 7.96 -34.98
C PHE A 2 -0.51 9.04 -36.00
N ARG A 3 -0.59 10.31 -35.59
CA ARG A 3 -0.33 11.47 -36.43
C ARG A 3 0.53 12.50 -35.68
N PRO A 4 1.23 13.40 -36.39
CA PRO A 4 1.94 14.51 -35.75
C PRO A 4 0.98 15.40 -34.94
N ALA A 5 1.53 16.18 -34.01
CA ALA A 5 0.74 17.10 -33.19
C ALA A 5 0.07 18.20 -34.05
N PRO A 6 -1.06 18.79 -33.60
CA PRO A 6 -1.78 19.83 -34.35
C PRO A 6 -0.91 21.00 -34.78
N ASN A 7 0.00 21.45 -33.91
CA ASN A 7 0.93 22.54 -34.17
C ASN A 7 1.98 22.23 -35.25
N ILE A 8 2.19 20.95 -35.57
CA ILE A 8 3.08 20.50 -36.65
C ILE A 8 2.29 20.36 -37.96
N ILE A 9 1.04 19.89 -37.87
CA ILE A 9 0.18 19.67 -39.03
C ILE A 9 -0.22 20.99 -39.69
N ASP A 10 -0.67 21.97 -38.88
CA ASP A 10 -1.07 23.29 -39.36
C ASP A 10 -0.83 24.33 -38.24
N PRO A 11 0.35 24.97 -38.23
CA PRO A 11 0.72 25.94 -37.19
C PRO A 11 -0.25 27.13 -37.08
N VAL A 12 -0.72 27.64 -38.23
CA VAL A 12 -1.61 28.82 -38.27
C VAL A 12 -2.98 28.44 -37.71
N LYS A 13 -3.52 27.29 -38.11
CA LYS A 13 -4.78 26.79 -37.56
C LYS A 13 -4.68 26.50 -36.07
N TRP A 14 -3.54 25.96 -35.62
CA TRP A 14 -3.28 25.72 -34.21
C TRP A 14 -3.26 27.01 -33.39
N GLU A 15 -2.55 28.05 -33.85
CA GLU A 15 -2.51 29.35 -33.18
C GLU A 15 -3.90 29.99 -33.07
N ASN A 16 -4.68 29.95 -34.15
CA ASN A 16 -6.06 30.43 -34.17
C ASN A 16 -6.95 29.65 -33.18
N LEU A 17 -6.78 28.34 -33.11
CA LEU A 17 -7.48 27.47 -32.16
C LEU A 17 -7.10 27.83 -30.72
N CYS A 18 -5.82 28.01 -30.41
CA CYS A 18 -5.36 28.43 -29.09
C CYS A 18 -5.88 29.83 -28.71
N ALA A 19 -5.93 30.77 -29.65
CA ALA A 19 -6.50 32.10 -29.41
C ALA A 19 -8.00 32.00 -29.09
N LYS A 20 -8.73 31.21 -29.86
CA LYS A 20 -10.16 30.92 -29.62
C LYS A 20 -10.37 30.29 -28.25
N GLN A 21 -9.57 29.30 -27.86
CA GLN A 21 -9.65 28.65 -26.55
C GLN A 21 -9.44 29.65 -25.41
N ARG A 22 -8.44 30.54 -25.52
CA ARG A 22 -8.19 31.58 -24.52
C ARG A 22 -9.35 32.58 -24.40
N GLN A 23 -10.03 32.88 -25.50
CA GLN A 23 -11.17 33.81 -25.50
C GLN A 23 -12.45 33.18 -24.96
N THR A 24 -12.74 31.92 -25.31
CA THR A 24 -14.02 31.29 -24.97
C THR A 24 -13.97 30.44 -23.70
N GLY A 25 -12.79 30.01 -23.28
CA GLY A 25 -12.63 29.02 -22.20
C GLY A 25 -13.12 27.62 -22.57
N ALA A 26 -13.41 27.35 -23.86
CA ALA A 26 -13.84 26.04 -24.31
C ALA A 26 -12.77 24.96 -24.04
N ASN A 27 -13.20 23.70 -23.94
CA ASN A 27 -12.29 22.57 -23.77
C ASN A 27 -11.34 22.47 -24.98
N ILE A 28 -10.03 22.41 -24.72
CA ILE A 28 -9.01 22.38 -25.77
C ILE A 28 -9.06 21.09 -26.60
N LEU A 29 -9.38 19.95 -26.00
CA LEU A 29 -9.46 18.66 -26.69
C LEU A 29 -10.66 18.63 -27.64
N ASP A 30 -11.83 19.09 -27.20
CA ASP A 30 -13.03 19.20 -28.07
C ASP A 30 -12.75 20.06 -29.32
N LEU A 31 -12.02 21.16 -29.13
CA LEU A 31 -11.61 22.02 -30.23
C LEU A 31 -10.64 21.30 -31.18
N VAL A 32 -9.66 20.56 -30.66
CA VAL A 32 -8.72 19.79 -31.48
C VAL A 32 -9.43 18.67 -32.24
N GLU A 33 -10.34 17.95 -31.61
CA GLU A 33 -11.14 16.89 -32.25
C GLU A 33 -11.97 17.45 -33.38
N LYS A 34 -12.65 18.58 -33.16
CA LYS A 34 -13.46 19.24 -34.18
C LYS A 34 -12.64 19.77 -35.36
N GLU A 35 -11.53 20.44 -35.08
CA GLU A 35 -10.78 21.21 -36.08
C GLU A 35 -9.71 20.37 -36.79
N PHE A 36 -9.08 19.42 -36.10
CA PHE A 36 -8.01 18.60 -36.64
C PHE A 36 -8.42 17.15 -36.91
N ASN A 37 -9.60 16.72 -36.42
CA ASN A 37 -10.03 15.32 -36.43
C ASN A 37 -8.96 14.40 -35.80
N LEU A 38 -8.46 14.84 -34.64
CA LEU A 38 -7.42 14.19 -33.84
C LEU A 38 -7.83 14.16 -32.38
N THR A 39 -7.43 13.11 -31.67
CA THR A 39 -7.58 13.02 -30.21
C THR A 39 -6.33 12.38 -29.61
N THR A 40 -6.20 12.43 -28.29
CA THR A 40 -5.15 11.73 -27.55
C THR A 40 -5.49 10.26 -27.40
N THR A 41 -4.48 9.38 -27.45
CA THR A 41 -4.70 7.95 -27.26
C THR A 41 -4.99 7.63 -25.79
N PRO A 42 -6.03 6.82 -25.47
CA PRO A 42 -6.25 6.31 -24.13
C PRO A 42 -5.03 5.62 -23.52
N GLY A 43 -4.91 5.64 -22.20
CA GLY A 43 -3.92 4.84 -21.47
C GLY A 43 -4.21 3.34 -21.54
N PHE A 44 -3.20 2.50 -21.32
CA PHE A 44 -3.34 1.04 -21.29
C PHE A 44 -2.14 0.39 -20.60
N SER A 45 -2.28 -0.80 -20.03
CA SER A 45 -1.16 -1.50 -19.36
C SER A 45 0.10 -1.61 -20.22
N ASP A 46 1.27 -1.37 -19.62
CA ASP A 46 2.58 -1.60 -20.24
C ASP A 46 2.94 -3.09 -20.33
N VAL A 47 2.07 -3.97 -19.81
CA VAL A 47 2.15 -5.42 -19.94
C VAL A 47 1.38 -5.88 -21.18
N ILE A 48 2.06 -6.58 -22.09
CA ILE A 48 1.42 -7.15 -23.27
C ILE A 48 0.41 -8.25 -22.86
N CYS A 49 -0.74 -8.28 -23.54
CA CYS A 49 -1.84 -9.20 -23.26
C CYS A 49 -2.47 -9.06 -21.86
N ASP A 50 -2.33 -7.88 -21.23
CA ASP A 50 -3.13 -7.55 -20.06
C ASP A 50 -4.63 -7.59 -20.41
N ALA A 51 -5.43 -8.18 -19.51
CA ALA A 51 -6.87 -8.32 -19.70
C ALA A 51 -7.63 -7.05 -19.27
N GLN A 52 -6.96 -6.10 -18.62
CA GLN A 52 -7.55 -4.83 -18.22
C GLN A 52 -7.99 -4.00 -19.44
N PRO A 53 -9.16 -3.32 -19.35
CA PRO A 53 -9.57 -2.39 -20.39
C PRO A 53 -8.65 -1.17 -20.44
N PRO A 54 -8.61 -0.43 -21.57
CA PRO A 54 -7.92 0.85 -21.65
C PRO A 54 -8.45 1.88 -20.64
N TRP A 55 -7.58 2.75 -20.16
CA TRP A 55 -7.91 3.90 -19.31
C TRP A 55 -8.32 5.08 -20.19
N THR A 56 -9.63 5.21 -20.44
CA THR A 56 -10.18 6.18 -21.41
C THR A 56 -10.20 7.63 -20.93
N ASP A 57 -9.95 7.86 -19.64
CA ASP A 57 -9.91 9.15 -18.97
C ASP A 57 -8.48 9.68 -18.77
N ALA A 58 -7.46 8.96 -19.26
CA ALA A 58 -6.05 9.32 -19.17
C ALA A 58 -5.29 9.10 -20.48
N THR A 59 -4.14 9.75 -20.62
CA THR A 59 -3.20 9.56 -21.74
C THR A 59 -1.75 9.68 -21.26
N TYR A 60 -0.80 9.22 -22.07
CA TYR A 60 0.62 9.27 -21.77
C TYR A 60 1.24 10.63 -22.08
N LEU A 61 2.20 11.04 -21.24
CA LEU A 61 3.06 12.18 -21.51
C LEU A 61 4.30 11.75 -22.30
N ARG A 62 4.72 12.58 -23.26
CA ARG A 62 5.88 12.30 -24.12
C ARG A 62 7.18 12.78 -23.47
N PHE A 63 7.80 11.91 -22.67
CA PHE A 63 9.05 12.18 -21.94
C PHE A 63 10.31 12.22 -22.81
N TYR A 64 10.27 11.65 -24.01
CA TYR A 64 11.37 11.63 -24.97
C TYR A 64 10.87 12.00 -26.37
N PHE A 65 11.69 12.76 -27.11
CA PHE A 65 11.38 13.12 -28.48
C PHE A 65 11.72 12.01 -29.48
N ASP A 66 12.57 11.07 -29.09
CA ASP A 66 12.98 9.93 -29.88
C ASP A 66 12.53 8.60 -29.24
N LEU A 67 12.68 7.52 -30.00
CA LEU A 67 12.40 6.16 -29.53
C LEU A 67 13.66 5.52 -28.95
N HIS A 68 13.46 4.53 -28.08
CA HIS A 68 14.55 3.69 -27.60
C HIS A 68 15.37 3.09 -28.77
N PRO A 69 16.72 3.08 -28.71
CA PRO A 69 17.56 2.66 -29.83
C PRO A 69 17.22 1.29 -30.43
N ARG A 70 16.76 0.32 -29.62
CA ARG A 70 16.38 -1.01 -30.11
C ARG A 70 15.08 -1.01 -30.94
N ALA A 71 14.18 -0.05 -30.72
CA ALA A 71 12.90 0.04 -31.42
C ALA A 71 13.04 0.70 -32.80
N ARG A 72 14.01 1.62 -32.97
CA ARG A 72 14.18 2.45 -34.18
C ARG A 72 14.25 1.66 -35.49
N LYS A 73 14.86 0.48 -35.49
CA LYS A 73 15.00 -0.37 -36.70
C LYS A 73 13.70 -1.05 -37.15
N TYR A 74 12.65 -1.02 -36.33
CA TYR A 74 11.36 -1.64 -36.60
C TYR A 74 10.29 -0.62 -37.04
N VAL A 75 10.65 0.66 -37.11
CA VAL A 75 9.74 1.74 -37.49
C VAL A 75 10.28 2.48 -38.71
N ALA A 76 9.39 2.97 -39.56
CA ALA A 76 9.78 3.82 -40.69
C ALA A 76 10.35 5.16 -40.16
N PRO A 77 11.32 5.79 -40.84
CA PRO A 77 11.88 7.08 -40.44
C PRO A 77 10.82 8.19 -40.26
N GLU A 78 9.72 8.11 -41.00
CA GLU A 78 8.64 9.09 -41.05
C GLU A 78 7.53 8.81 -40.01
N GLN A 79 7.66 7.75 -39.21
CA GLN A 79 6.67 7.33 -38.22
C GLN A 79 6.40 8.46 -37.21
N PRO A 80 5.16 8.97 -37.12
CA PRO A 80 4.80 9.91 -36.08
C PRO A 80 4.95 9.29 -34.68
N PRO A 81 5.08 10.11 -33.62
CA PRO A 81 5.13 9.61 -32.25
C PRO A 81 3.92 8.69 -31.96
N TYR A 82 4.20 7.55 -31.33
CA TYR A 82 3.19 6.55 -31.00
C TYR A 82 3.31 6.14 -29.54
N VAL A 83 2.29 5.43 -29.06
CA VAL A 83 2.31 4.79 -27.74
C VAL A 83 2.20 3.28 -27.95
N LEU A 84 3.10 2.54 -27.31
CA LEU A 84 3.13 1.09 -27.20
C LEU A 84 3.78 0.74 -25.84
N GLN A 85 3.85 -0.55 -25.48
CA GLN A 85 4.38 -1.00 -24.18
C GLN A 85 5.79 -0.50 -23.89
N ASP A 86 6.67 -0.42 -24.90
CA ASP A 86 8.02 0.12 -24.73
C ASP A 86 8.00 1.62 -24.38
N VAL A 87 7.17 2.40 -25.06
CA VAL A 87 6.99 3.84 -24.78
C VAL A 87 6.34 4.09 -23.41
N ALA A 88 5.48 3.16 -22.95
CA ALA A 88 4.85 3.24 -21.64
C ALA A 88 5.79 2.85 -20.47
N CYS A 89 6.89 2.14 -20.75
CA CYS A 89 7.80 1.54 -19.75
C CYS A 89 9.21 2.16 -19.83
N LEU A 90 9.33 3.45 -19.49
CA LEU A 90 10.54 4.26 -19.72
C LEU A 90 11.71 3.94 -18.78
N ASN A 91 11.47 3.23 -17.68
CA ASN A 91 12.53 2.64 -16.85
C ASN A 91 13.35 1.59 -17.62
N LEU A 92 12.77 0.93 -18.63
CA LEU A 92 13.42 -0.10 -19.44
C LEU A 92 13.77 0.42 -20.84
N TYR A 93 12.90 1.20 -21.47
CA TYR A 93 13.01 1.58 -22.88
C TYR A 93 13.01 3.10 -23.09
N ARG A 94 14.04 3.77 -22.56
CA ARG A 94 14.20 5.22 -22.72
C ARG A 94 14.79 5.65 -24.07
N GLY A 95 14.38 6.84 -24.54
CA GLY A 95 15.06 7.53 -25.63
C GLY A 95 16.41 8.15 -25.21
N GLU A 96 17.08 8.78 -26.15
CA GLU A 96 18.35 9.50 -25.97
C GLU A 96 18.16 11.03 -26.03
N ASN A 97 16.97 11.51 -26.41
CA ASN A 97 16.61 12.92 -26.48
C ASN A 97 15.44 13.24 -25.52
N PRO A 98 15.72 13.48 -24.22
CA PRO A 98 14.70 13.79 -23.23
C PRO A 98 13.96 15.10 -23.53
N ASN A 99 12.67 15.12 -23.25
CA ASN A 99 11.88 16.33 -23.22
C ASN A 99 12.16 17.11 -21.92
N TRP A 100 13.26 17.87 -21.90
CA TRP A 100 13.75 18.54 -20.70
C TRP A 100 12.73 19.51 -20.09
N ASP A 101 11.95 20.22 -20.90
CA ASP A 101 10.91 21.13 -20.39
C ASP A 101 9.84 20.37 -19.59
N LEU A 102 9.39 19.22 -20.11
CA LEU A 102 8.48 18.34 -19.37
C LEU A 102 9.13 17.78 -18.10
N TRP A 103 10.38 17.34 -18.18
CA TRP A 103 11.08 16.81 -17.01
C TRP A 103 11.21 17.87 -15.90
N GLN A 104 11.57 19.10 -16.25
CA GLN A 104 11.63 20.22 -15.31
C GLN A 104 10.25 20.52 -14.73
N TYR A 105 9.20 20.51 -15.56
CA TYR A 105 7.83 20.69 -15.07
C TYR A 105 7.46 19.62 -14.01
N ILE A 106 7.65 18.34 -14.33
CA ILE A 106 7.31 17.22 -13.42
C ILE A 106 8.11 17.31 -12.11
N ARG A 107 9.41 17.60 -12.18
CA ARG A 107 10.27 17.77 -11.01
C ARG A 107 9.84 18.89 -10.06
N ASN A 108 9.14 19.89 -10.57
CA ASN A 108 8.69 21.04 -9.78
C ASN A 108 7.30 20.85 -9.14
N ILE A 109 6.57 19.78 -9.47
CA ILE A 109 5.21 19.56 -8.94
C ILE A 109 5.23 19.42 -7.41
N VAL A 110 5.95 18.42 -6.88
CA VAL A 110 5.98 18.18 -5.43
C VAL A 110 6.57 19.38 -4.65
N PRO A 111 7.71 19.97 -5.07
CA PRO A 111 8.23 21.19 -4.45
C PRO A 111 7.24 22.35 -4.41
N TYR A 112 6.44 22.55 -5.47
CA TYR A 112 5.41 23.58 -5.47
C TYR A 112 4.36 23.35 -4.37
N TYR A 113 3.84 22.12 -4.23
CA TYR A 113 2.88 21.81 -3.17
C TYR A 113 3.49 21.93 -1.77
N GLN A 114 4.73 21.50 -1.61
CA GLN A 114 5.49 21.64 -0.37
C GLN A 114 5.62 23.12 0.01
N GLN A 115 6.08 23.99 -0.88
CA GLN A 115 6.30 25.41 -0.59
C GLN A 115 4.99 26.18 -0.40
N LYS A 116 3.95 25.83 -1.16
CA LYS A 116 2.68 26.56 -1.13
C LYS A 116 1.76 26.15 0.00
N PHE A 117 1.77 24.87 0.38
CA PHE A 117 0.80 24.29 1.32
C PHE A 117 1.44 23.59 2.52
N GLY A 118 2.77 23.43 2.54
CA GLY A 118 3.47 22.82 3.67
C GLY A 118 3.19 21.33 3.83
N ILE A 119 3.01 20.58 2.74
CA ILE A 119 2.86 19.12 2.81
C ILE A 119 4.18 18.45 3.26
N ASP A 120 4.08 17.37 4.05
CA ASP A 120 5.24 16.67 4.65
C ASP A 120 5.66 15.39 3.89
N GLY A 121 4.86 15.00 2.90
CA GLY A 121 5.11 13.79 2.14
C GLY A 121 4.26 13.67 0.89
N ALA A 122 4.65 12.77 0.00
CA ALA A 122 3.93 12.46 -1.22
C ALA A 122 4.07 10.99 -1.59
N ARG A 123 3.01 10.42 -2.18
CA ARG A 123 3.06 9.14 -2.87
C ARG A 123 3.28 9.39 -4.36
N ILE A 124 4.18 8.63 -4.98
CA ILE A 124 4.41 8.66 -6.44
C ILE A 124 3.83 7.38 -7.05
N ASP A 125 2.75 7.55 -7.80
CA ASP A 125 2.11 6.49 -8.58
C ASP A 125 2.77 6.35 -9.95
N MET A 126 2.73 5.13 -10.50
CA MET A 126 3.44 4.74 -11.73
C MET A 126 4.94 5.08 -11.72
N GLY A 127 5.56 5.25 -10.54
CA GLY A 127 6.99 5.56 -10.44
C GLY A 127 7.89 4.47 -11.06
N HIS A 128 7.40 3.22 -11.14
CA HIS A 128 8.09 2.12 -11.79
C HIS A 128 8.26 2.31 -13.30
N ALA A 129 7.39 3.06 -13.96
CA ALA A 129 7.45 3.33 -15.39
C ALA A 129 8.39 4.49 -15.73
N LEU A 130 8.78 5.32 -14.74
CA LEU A 130 9.67 6.45 -14.97
C LEU A 130 11.15 6.03 -14.96
N PRO A 131 12.03 6.73 -15.70
CA PRO A 131 13.47 6.56 -15.54
C PRO A 131 13.90 6.85 -14.10
N SER A 132 14.73 5.99 -13.51
CA SER A 132 15.24 6.16 -12.14
C SER A 132 15.87 7.54 -11.92
N GLU A 133 16.56 8.10 -12.91
CA GLU A 133 17.19 9.42 -12.80
C GLU A 133 16.15 10.54 -12.63
N LEU A 134 14.98 10.42 -13.27
CA LEU A 134 13.90 11.39 -13.11
C LEU A 134 13.28 11.28 -11.71
N THR A 135 13.00 10.05 -11.26
CA THR A 135 12.47 9.79 -9.91
C THR A 135 13.42 10.32 -8.83
N GLN A 136 14.71 10.03 -8.95
CA GLN A 136 15.74 10.52 -8.04
C GLN A 136 15.85 12.05 -8.07
N ALA A 137 15.71 12.67 -9.24
CA ALA A 137 15.74 14.12 -9.38
C ALA A 137 14.52 14.79 -8.72
N ILE A 138 13.31 14.22 -8.84
CA ILE A 138 12.10 14.68 -8.13
C ILE A 138 12.36 14.65 -6.61
N ILE A 139 12.82 13.50 -6.10
CA ILE A 139 13.04 13.29 -4.66
C ILE A 139 14.13 14.21 -4.12
N ALA A 140 15.28 14.28 -4.80
CA ALA A 140 16.40 15.11 -4.38
C ALA A 140 16.03 16.60 -4.36
N GLN A 141 15.25 17.06 -5.34
CA GLN A 141 14.84 18.45 -5.41
C GLN A 141 13.85 18.83 -4.30
N THR A 142 12.87 17.98 -3.98
CA THR A 142 11.97 18.21 -2.84
C THR A 142 12.72 18.20 -1.51
N ARG A 143 13.69 17.28 -1.35
CA ARG A 143 14.49 17.17 -0.11
C ARG A 143 15.53 18.25 0.07
N ALA A 144 15.88 18.99 -0.99
CA ALA A 144 16.70 20.19 -0.86
C ALA A 144 15.99 21.27 -0.01
N CYS A 145 14.65 21.29 -0.03
CA CYS A 145 13.84 22.19 0.80
C CYS A 145 13.53 21.60 2.18
N ASP A 146 13.18 20.31 2.27
CA ASP A 146 12.95 19.61 3.54
C ASP A 146 13.59 18.20 3.52
N PRO A 147 14.71 18.00 4.22
CA PRO A 147 15.37 16.71 4.31
C PRO A 147 14.51 15.59 4.92
N ASN A 148 13.44 15.92 5.66
CA ASN A 148 12.56 14.96 6.31
C ASN A 148 11.32 14.58 5.47
N PHE A 149 11.16 15.16 4.29
CA PHE A 149 10.02 14.90 3.42
C PHE A 149 9.93 13.43 3.03
N ILE A 150 8.77 12.82 3.27
CA ILE A 150 8.56 11.38 3.09
C ILE A 150 8.04 11.06 1.69
N PHE A 151 8.72 10.14 1.01
CA PHE A 151 8.27 9.59 -0.27
C PHE A 151 7.77 8.15 -0.12
N TRP A 152 6.52 7.96 -0.54
CA TRP A 152 5.85 6.66 -0.59
C TRP A 152 5.80 6.15 -2.04
N SER A 153 6.41 5.00 -2.29
CA SER A 153 6.33 4.30 -3.58
C SER A 153 5.08 3.41 -3.66
N GLU A 154 4.38 3.46 -4.79
CA GLU A 154 3.30 2.52 -5.15
C GLU A 154 3.79 1.05 -5.35
N GLU A 155 5.06 0.73 -5.13
CA GLU A 155 5.56 -0.64 -5.29
C GLU A 155 4.82 -1.67 -4.39
N PHE A 156 4.34 -2.75 -5.01
CA PHE A 156 3.60 -3.83 -4.34
C PHE A 156 4.48 -5.06 -4.07
N ASP A 157 5.48 -5.38 -4.91
CA ASP A 157 6.38 -6.51 -4.70
C ASP A 157 7.53 -6.14 -3.75
N VAL A 158 7.58 -6.83 -2.61
CA VAL A 158 8.63 -6.67 -1.61
C VAL A 158 10.05 -6.91 -2.16
N LYS A 159 10.21 -7.67 -3.25
CA LYS A 159 11.51 -7.86 -3.91
C LYS A 159 12.08 -6.55 -4.44
N ASN A 160 11.22 -5.61 -4.85
CA ASN A 160 11.61 -4.34 -5.46
C ASN A 160 11.89 -3.24 -4.43
N THR A 161 11.66 -3.51 -3.13
CA THR A 161 11.95 -2.54 -2.04
C THR A 161 13.39 -2.05 -2.03
N ARG A 162 14.35 -2.86 -2.51
CA ARG A 162 15.76 -2.43 -2.63
C ARG A 162 15.95 -1.41 -3.74
N ALA A 163 15.28 -1.60 -4.88
CA ALA A 163 15.31 -0.66 -6.00
C ALA A 163 14.63 0.65 -5.58
N ALA A 164 13.44 0.58 -4.98
CA ALA A 164 12.76 1.76 -4.43
C ALA A 164 13.63 2.51 -3.40
N LYS A 165 14.35 1.79 -2.53
CA LYS A 165 15.30 2.43 -1.61
C LYS A 165 16.44 3.14 -2.34
N ALA A 166 16.98 2.52 -3.38
CA ALA A 166 18.04 3.12 -4.18
C ALA A 166 17.58 4.39 -4.91
N ASP A 167 16.32 4.44 -5.33
CA ASP A 167 15.70 5.63 -5.91
C ASP A 167 15.38 6.72 -4.88
N GLY A 168 15.46 6.40 -3.58
CA GLY A 168 15.35 7.36 -2.48
C GLY A 168 14.01 7.35 -1.75
N TYR A 169 13.12 6.39 -2.00
CA TYR A 169 11.86 6.24 -1.28
C TYR A 169 12.05 5.81 0.19
N ASP A 170 11.08 6.14 1.05
CA ASP A 170 11.10 5.81 2.49
C ASP A 170 10.10 4.72 2.87
N LEU A 171 9.05 4.54 2.07
CA LEU A 171 7.93 3.64 2.33
C LEU A 171 7.47 3.02 1.01
N VAL A 172 7.05 1.76 1.03
CA VAL A 172 6.35 1.13 -0.10
C VAL A 172 4.96 0.66 0.30
N THR A 173 4.05 0.59 -0.67
CA THR A 173 2.71 0.01 -0.44
C THR A 173 2.81 -1.46 -0.01
N GLY A 174 3.55 -2.28 -0.75
CA GLY A 174 3.72 -3.71 -0.48
C GLY A 174 2.46 -4.55 -0.70
N ASP A 175 2.57 -5.86 -0.43
CA ASP A 175 1.56 -6.87 -0.74
C ASP A 175 0.83 -7.42 0.50
N LEU A 176 0.94 -6.76 1.66
CA LEU A 176 0.38 -7.29 2.91
C LEU A 176 -1.15 -7.46 2.85
N TRP A 177 -1.87 -6.52 2.24
CA TRP A 177 -3.33 -6.60 2.04
C TRP A 177 -3.73 -7.88 1.28
N GLN A 178 -2.93 -8.31 0.30
CA GLN A 178 -3.17 -9.53 -0.46
C GLN A 178 -2.81 -10.76 0.37
N LEU A 179 -1.70 -10.70 1.10
CA LEU A 179 -1.24 -11.81 1.94
C LEU A 179 -2.22 -12.12 3.07
N TYR A 180 -2.87 -11.11 3.67
CA TYR A 180 -3.82 -11.30 4.78
C TYR A 180 -5.05 -12.11 4.41
N LYS A 181 -5.45 -12.14 3.13
CA LYS A 181 -6.52 -13.01 2.64
C LYS A 181 -6.21 -14.50 2.83
N LYS A 182 -4.93 -14.87 2.93
CA LYS A 182 -4.42 -16.24 3.13
C LYS A 182 -4.23 -16.60 4.61
N VAL A 183 -4.72 -15.78 5.53
CA VAL A 183 -4.63 -16.07 6.97
C VAL A 183 -5.31 -17.41 7.28
N GLY A 184 -4.63 -18.28 8.04
CA GLY A 184 -5.08 -19.65 8.31
C GLY A 184 -4.59 -20.70 7.30
N GLU A 185 -4.09 -20.29 6.12
CA GLU A 185 -3.51 -21.21 5.14
C GLU A 185 -2.10 -21.68 5.54
N LYS A 186 -1.70 -22.83 4.97
CA LYS A 186 -0.35 -23.38 5.18
C LYS A 186 0.68 -22.41 4.59
N GLY A 187 1.61 -21.97 5.43
CA GLY A 187 2.73 -21.12 5.00
C GLY A 187 2.49 -19.62 5.17
N PHE A 188 1.28 -19.17 5.55
CA PHE A 188 0.98 -17.76 5.81
C PHE A 188 2.04 -17.07 6.69
N CYS A 189 2.32 -17.60 7.88
CA CYS A 189 3.32 -17.01 8.78
C CYS A 189 4.73 -16.99 8.17
N ARG A 190 5.11 -18.03 7.42
CA ARG A 190 6.42 -18.07 6.73
C ARG A 190 6.50 -16.93 5.71
N HIS A 191 5.47 -16.75 4.89
CA HIS A 191 5.43 -15.68 3.90
C HIS A 191 5.46 -14.30 4.58
N LEU A 192 4.63 -14.08 5.60
CA LEU A 192 4.55 -12.83 6.35
C LEU A 192 5.90 -12.42 6.95
N PHE A 193 6.52 -13.30 7.73
CA PHE A 193 7.80 -12.98 8.37
C PHE A 193 8.97 -12.97 7.38
N THR A 194 8.84 -13.61 6.22
CA THR A 194 9.81 -13.43 5.13
C THR A 194 9.72 -11.99 4.61
N ARG A 195 8.53 -11.51 4.24
CA ARG A 195 8.30 -10.14 3.77
C ARG A 195 8.88 -9.10 4.72
N VAL A 196 8.47 -9.17 5.98
CA VAL A 196 8.88 -8.23 7.04
C VAL A 196 10.39 -8.21 7.25
N ARG A 197 11.08 -9.36 7.12
CA ARG A 197 12.54 -9.45 7.30
C ARG A 197 13.32 -9.03 6.06
N THR A 198 12.79 -9.26 4.86
CA THR A 198 13.55 -9.06 3.61
C THR A 198 13.32 -7.70 2.97
N ALA A 199 12.22 -7.02 3.32
CA ALA A 199 11.92 -5.68 2.82
C ALA A 199 13.01 -4.69 3.24
N ALA A 200 13.56 -3.94 2.28
CA ALA A 200 14.60 -2.94 2.54
C ALA A 200 14.03 -1.60 3.03
N LEU A 201 12.73 -1.39 2.82
CA LEU A 201 11.92 -0.27 3.29
C LEU A 201 10.76 -0.80 4.14
N PRO A 202 10.20 0.03 5.03
CA PRO A 202 8.90 -0.22 5.64
C PRO A 202 7.81 -0.53 4.61
N LEU A 203 6.89 -1.42 4.99
CA LEU A 203 5.70 -1.76 4.21
C LEU A 203 4.48 -1.05 4.80
N SER A 204 3.51 -0.67 3.95
CA SER A 204 2.19 -0.27 4.45
C SER A 204 1.48 -1.47 5.08
N GLY A 205 1.05 -1.31 6.33
CA GLY A 205 0.26 -2.28 7.09
C GLY A 205 -1.21 -2.15 6.75
N ALA A 206 -1.53 -2.28 5.46
CA ALA A 206 -2.89 -2.17 4.95
C ALA A 206 -3.61 -3.54 5.04
N LEU A 207 -4.84 -3.56 5.57
CA LEU A 207 -5.76 -4.69 5.38
C LEU A 207 -6.54 -4.58 4.08
N GLU A 208 -6.71 -3.35 3.61
CA GLU A 208 -7.39 -2.96 2.37
C GLU A 208 -6.76 -1.65 1.87
N LEU A 209 -6.83 -1.44 0.56
CA LEU A 209 -6.52 -0.21 -0.16
C LEU A 209 -7.78 0.28 -0.89
N PRO A 210 -7.83 1.54 -1.35
CA PRO A 210 -8.94 2.05 -2.16
C PRO A 210 -9.29 1.16 -3.37
N ASP A 211 -8.29 0.55 -4.01
CA ASP A 211 -8.48 -0.27 -5.20
C ASP A 211 -8.78 -1.75 -4.93
N THR A 212 -8.80 -2.17 -3.67
CA THR A 212 -9.04 -3.57 -3.28
C THR A 212 -10.42 -3.74 -2.66
N PRO A 213 -10.97 -4.96 -2.57
CA PRO A 213 -12.19 -5.16 -1.81
C PRO A 213 -11.93 -4.97 -0.32
N ARG A 214 -12.97 -4.57 0.41
CA ARG A 214 -12.88 -4.21 1.83
C ARG A 214 -12.49 -5.40 2.71
N ALA A 215 -11.71 -5.14 3.75
CA ALA A 215 -11.31 -6.12 4.76
C ALA A 215 -12.53 -6.70 5.49
N ALA A 216 -13.55 -5.89 5.76
CA ALA A 216 -14.78 -6.36 6.43
C ALA A 216 -15.64 -7.28 5.54
N TRP A 217 -15.48 -7.20 4.21
CA TRP A 217 -16.10 -8.13 3.28
C TRP A 217 -15.36 -9.49 3.29
N TYR A 218 -14.02 -9.47 3.27
CA TYR A 218 -13.21 -10.70 3.27
C TYR A 218 -13.09 -11.41 4.61
N HIS A 219 -13.14 -10.65 5.71
CA HIS A 219 -12.99 -11.15 7.07
C HIS A 219 -14.21 -10.71 7.88
N PRO A 220 -15.38 -11.36 7.69
CA PRO A 220 -16.61 -10.96 8.36
C PRO A 220 -16.57 -11.21 9.88
N GLU A 221 -15.69 -12.09 10.36
CA GLU A 221 -15.58 -12.38 11.79
C GLU A 221 -14.75 -11.31 12.52
N GLN A 222 -15.35 -10.62 13.49
CA GLN A 222 -14.69 -9.58 14.28
C GLN A 222 -13.37 -10.05 14.92
N ASN A 223 -13.30 -11.29 15.43
CA ASN A 223 -12.06 -11.82 16.02
C ASN A 223 -10.93 -11.95 14.98
N ARG A 224 -11.27 -12.23 13.72
CA ARG A 224 -10.30 -12.28 12.62
C ARG A 224 -9.76 -10.88 12.33
N LEU A 225 -10.65 -9.91 12.20
CA LEU A 225 -10.31 -8.50 11.98
C LEU A 225 -9.46 -7.95 13.13
N GLU A 226 -9.84 -8.22 14.37
CA GLU A 226 -9.10 -7.86 15.57
C GLU A 226 -7.66 -8.37 15.51
N SER A 227 -7.48 -9.65 15.19
CA SER A 227 -6.15 -10.23 15.00
C SER A 227 -5.35 -9.53 13.92
N MET A 228 -5.92 -9.26 12.76
CA MET A 228 -5.19 -8.62 11.65
C MET A 228 -4.86 -7.15 11.91
N VAL A 229 -5.76 -6.39 12.56
CA VAL A 229 -5.49 -5.02 12.99
C VAL A 229 -4.33 -5.01 13.99
N LEU A 230 -4.40 -5.79 15.07
CA LEU A 230 -3.33 -5.81 16.07
C LEU A 230 -2.02 -6.35 15.50
N LEU A 231 -2.08 -7.31 14.57
CA LEU A 231 -0.90 -7.80 13.87
C LEU A 231 -0.21 -6.67 13.11
N ASN A 232 -0.93 -5.88 12.30
CA ASN A 232 -0.37 -4.73 11.59
C ASN A 232 0.27 -3.70 12.52
N TYR A 233 -0.35 -3.44 13.67
CA TYR A 233 0.16 -2.48 14.65
C TYR A 233 1.41 -2.97 15.39
N PHE A 234 1.65 -4.28 15.44
CA PHE A 234 2.79 -4.86 16.17
C PHE A 234 3.87 -5.50 15.29
N LEU A 235 3.65 -5.64 13.98
CA LEU A 235 4.71 -6.10 13.09
C LEU A 235 5.83 -5.04 12.99
N PRO A 236 7.11 -5.45 13.10
CA PRO A 236 8.23 -4.56 12.82
C PRO A 236 8.29 -4.22 11.33
N ASN A 237 8.90 -3.09 10.98
CA ASN A 237 9.03 -2.63 9.58
C ASN A 237 7.70 -2.51 8.82
N VAL A 238 6.62 -2.30 9.56
CA VAL A 238 5.28 -2.06 9.03
C VAL A 238 4.76 -0.74 9.60
N VAL A 239 4.23 0.11 8.74
CA VAL A 239 3.54 1.36 9.09
C VAL A 239 2.04 1.11 9.03
N PRO A 240 1.30 1.14 10.16
CA PRO A 240 -0.13 0.88 10.15
C PRO A 240 -0.87 1.82 9.19
N PHE A 241 -1.76 1.25 8.40
CA PHE A 241 -2.54 1.98 7.40
C PHE A 241 -4.03 1.70 7.62
N VAL A 242 -4.83 2.76 7.68
CA VAL A 242 -6.29 2.69 7.80
C VAL A 242 -6.87 3.35 6.57
N ASN A 243 -7.53 2.55 5.73
CA ASN A 243 -8.29 3.08 4.60
C ASN A 243 -9.59 3.71 5.11
N SER A 244 -10.01 4.83 4.52
CA SER A 244 -11.25 5.50 4.96
C SER A 244 -12.46 4.59 4.79
N GLY A 245 -13.25 4.44 5.85
CA GLY A 245 -14.37 3.51 5.95
C GLY A 245 -14.03 2.16 6.59
N MET A 246 -12.74 1.80 6.70
CA MET A 246 -12.34 0.59 7.41
C MET A 246 -12.73 0.67 8.89
N GLU A 247 -12.61 1.85 9.49
CA GLU A 247 -13.03 2.16 10.87
C GLU A 247 -14.52 1.97 11.10
N LEU A 248 -15.31 1.97 10.03
CA LEU A 248 -16.74 1.71 10.07
C LEU A 248 -17.06 0.23 9.82
N LEU A 249 -16.15 -0.57 9.24
CA LEU A 249 -16.43 -1.86 8.60
C LEU A 249 -17.21 -1.75 7.29
N GLU A 250 -16.88 -0.76 6.46
CA GLU A 250 -17.39 -0.69 5.09
C GLU A 250 -17.20 -2.01 4.33
N LYS A 251 -18.20 -2.37 3.54
CA LYS A 251 -18.17 -3.60 2.71
C LYS A 251 -18.07 -3.27 1.23
N GLN A 252 -18.76 -2.22 0.79
CA GLN A 252 -18.72 -1.79 -0.60
C GLN A 252 -17.31 -1.30 -0.97
N PRO A 253 -16.71 -1.84 -2.05
CA PRO A 253 -15.41 -1.37 -2.53
C PRO A 253 -15.50 0.07 -3.07
N MET A 254 -14.39 0.80 -3.01
CA MET A 254 -14.31 2.16 -3.61
C MET A 254 -14.11 2.08 -5.12
N ASN A 255 -13.36 1.06 -5.57
CA ASN A 255 -13.03 0.76 -6.94
C ASN A 255 -12.84 -0.77 -7.11
N LEU A 256 -12.87 -1.25 -8.34
CA LEU A 256 -12.69 -2.66 -8.70
C LEU A 256 -11.30 -2.97 -9.29
N GLY A 257 -10.27 -2.19 -8.91
CA GLY A 257 -8.93 -2.30 -9.49
C GLY A 257 -8.22 -3.62 -9.17
N LEU A 258 -7.67 -3.75 -7.96
CA LEU A 258 -6.82 -4.86 -7.54
C LEU A 258 -7.63 -5.97 -6.86
N ASP A 259 -7.49 -7.21 -7.35
CA ASP A 259 -8.10 -8.42 -6.76
C ASP A 259 -9.62 -8.30 -6.57
N ASN A 260 -10.29 -7.76 -7.58
CA ASN A 260 -11.72 -7.51 -7.65
C ASN A 260 -12.33 -8.21 -8.87
N THR A 261 -13.65 -8.39 -8.84
CA THR A 261 -14.46 -8.75 -10.02
C THR A 261 -15.72 -7.88 -10.03
N GLU A 262 -16.47 -7.87 -11.14
CA GLU A 262 -17.73 -7.11 -11.21
C GLU A 262 -18.72 -7.53 -10.10
N ALA A 263 -18.66 -8.78 -9.63
CA ALA A 263 -19.50 -9.23 -8.52
C ALA A 263 -19.21 -8.47 -7.21
N GLY A 264 -17.98 -7.98 -7.00
CA GLY A 264 -17.59 -7.17 -5.85
C GLY A 264 -18.35 -5.85 -5.75
N ARG A 265 -18.94 -5.39 -6.85
CA ARG A 265 -19.81 -4.20 -6.89
C ARG A 265 -21.12 -4.38 -6.12
N PHE A 266 -21.58 -5.61 -5.93
CA PHE A 266 -22.94 -5.93 -5.46
C PHE A 266 -22.94 -6.60 -4.08
N VAL A 267 -22.13 -6.09 -3.15
CA VAL A 267 -21.92 -6.70 -1.82
C VAL A 267 -22.84 -6.14 -0.73
N LEU A 268 -23.44 -4.97 -0.96
CA LEU A 268 -24.46 -4.41 -0.08
C LEU A 268 -25.84 -5.02 -0.34
N PRO A 269 -26.81 -4.87 0.58
CA PRO A 269 -28.21 -5.18 0.30
C PRO A 269 -28.75 -4.34 -0.86
N ALA A 270 -29.60 -4.91 -1.72
CA ALA A 270 -30.18 -4.18 -2.86
C ALA A 270 -31.06 -2.97 -2.46
N THR A 271 -31.54 -2.94 -1.21
CA THR A 271 -32.28 -1.81 -0.64
C THR A 271 -31.38 -0.68 -0.16
N ASP A 272 -30.06 -0.91 -0.10
CA ASP A 272 -29.11 0.11 0.31
C ASP A 272 -28.94 1.15 -0.81
N PRO A 273 -29.05 2.47 -0.54
CA PRO A 273 -28.84 3.51 -1.54
C PRO A 273 -27.45 3.47 -2.20
N MET A 274 -26.45 2.92 -1.51
CA MET A 274 -25.07 2.76 -2.00
C MET A 274 -24.84 1.45 -2.75
N TYR A 275 -25.86 0.59 -2.88
CA TYR A 275 -25.78 -0.67 -3.61
C TYR A 275 -25.30 -0.43 -5.05
N GLY A 276 -24.23 -1.12 -5.43
CA GLY A 276 -23.68 -1.03 -6.77
C GLY A 276 -22.89 0.24 -7.06
N LYS A 277 -22.68 1.14 -6.09
CA LYS A 277 -21.93 2.39 -6.30
C LYS A 277 -20.44 2.19 -6.04
N LEU A 278 -19.59 2.85 -6.83
CA LEU A 278 -18.13 2.85 -6.67
C LEU A 278 -17.65 4.28 -6.46
N ALA A 279 -17.06 4.58 -5.30
CA ALA A 279 -16.70 5.94 -4.90
C ALA A 279 -15.72 6.67 -5.84
N PHE A 280 -14.99 5.94 -6.70
CA PHE A 280 -14.12 6.55 -7.72
C PHE A 280 -14.91 7.21 -8.86
N PHE A 281 -16.13 6.73 -9.15
CA PHE A 281 -16.90 7.12 -10.33
C PHE A 281 -18.33 7.60 -10.01
N ASP A 282 -18.83 7.23 -8.83
CA ASP A 282 -20.16 7.57 -8.34
C ASP A 282 -20.09 8.46 -7.10
N ARG A 283 -21.13 9.27 -6.90
CA ARG A 283 -21.36 9.90 -5.60
C ARG A 283 -21.62 8.80 -4.56
N TYR A 284 -20.76 8.77 -3.54
CA TYR A 284 -20.79 7.76 -2.48
C TYR A 284 -20.81 8.42 -1.11
N ARG A 285 -21.52 7.82 -0.15
CA ARG A 285 -21.45 8.19 1.26
C ARG A 285 -21.12 6.95 2.09
N LEU A 286 -20.16 7.08 3.00
CA LEU A 286 -19.87 6.02 3.96
C LEU A 286 -21.03 5.88 4.95
N HIS A 287 -21.17 4.69 5.52
CA HIS A 287 -22.21 4.30 6.48
C HIS A 287 -21.88 4.79 7.89
N TRP A 288 -21.71 6.10 8.06
CA TRP A 288 -21.28 6.75 9.31
C TRP A 288 -22.12 6.40 10.56
N LEU A 289 -23.37 5.99 10.36
CA LEU A 289 -24.32 5.72 11.46
C LEU A 289 -24.40 4.24 11.84
N GLN A 290 -23.59 3.36 11.25
CA GLN A 290 -23.65 1.93 11.56
C GLN A 290 -23.05 1.59 12.92
N GLU A 291 -23.62 0.59 13.60
CA GLU A 291 -23.23 0.24 14.98
C GLU A 291 -21.86 -0.44 15.04
N GLU A 292 -21.40 -1.04 13.94
CA GLU A 292 -20.12 -1.72 13.81
C GLU A 292 -18.91 -0.84 14.15
N GLN A 293 -19.05 0.49 14.03
CA GLN A 293 -18.03 1.44 14.46
C GLN A 293 -17.71 1.32 15.97
N ASN A 294 -18.67 0.87 16.78
CA ASN A 294 -18.50 0.63 18.22
C ASN A 294 -17.53 -0.51 18.53
N PHE A 295 -17.23 -1.35 17.54
CA PHE A 295 -16.18 -2.37 17.62
C PHE A 295 -14.84 -1.84 17.08
N MET A 296 -14.81 -1.35 15.84
CA MET A 296 -13.55 -1.10 15.14
C MET A 296 -12.85 0.20 15.61
N VAL A 297 -13.58 1.27 15.92
CA VAL A 297 -12.96 2.53 16.38
C VAL A 297 -12.24 2.35 17.74
N PRO A 298 -12.86 1.73 18.77
CA PRO A 298 -12.14 1.45 20.02
C PRO A 298 -10.93 0.54 19.84
N LEU A 299 -11.05 -0.48 18.96
CA LEU A 299 -9.94 -1.38 18.63
C LEU A 299 -8.77 -0.62 18.01
N LEU A 300 -9.00 0.24 17.01
CA LEU A 300 -7.96 1.02 16.34
C LEU A 300 -7.28 2.00 17.31
N ARG A 301 -8.06 2.68 18.17
CA ARG A 301 -7.53 3.57 19.22
C ARG A 301 -6.63 2.80 20.19
N MET A 302 -7.09 1.65 20.67
CA MET A 302 -6.33 0.80 21.58
C MET A 302 -5.06 0.23 20.93
N ALA A 303 -5.14 -0.20 19.67
CA ALA A 303 -3.99 -0.66 18.90
C ALA A 303 -2.94 0.45 18.74
N ALA A 304 -3.37 1.69 18.50
CA ALA A 304 -2.49 2.86 18.43
C ALA A 304 -1.80 3.14 19.78
N VAL A 305 -2.56 3.15 20.89
CA VAL A 305 -1.99 3.34 22.25
C VAL A 305 -0.93 2.28 22.56
N LEU A 306 -1.26 1.02 22.30
CA LEU A 306 -0.35 -0.10 22.51
C LEU A 306 0.91 -0.01 21.63
N ARG A 307 0.75 0.31 20.34
CA ARG A 307 1.88 0.50 19.43
C ARG A 307 2.79 1.62 19.93
N THR A 308 2.24 2.77 20.32
CA THR A 308 3.04 3.87 20.88
C THR A 308 3.83 3.42 22.10
N ARG A 309 3.17 2.74 23.04
CA ARG A 309 3.79 2.21 24.27
C ARG A 309 4.94 1.23 24.01
N PHE A 310 4.85 0.42 22.95
CA PHE A 310 5.82 -0.66 22.69
C PHE A 310 6.64 -0.48 21.40
N SER A 311 6.54 0.68 20.74
CA SER A 311 7.19 0.98 19.46
C SER A 311 8.71 0.75 19.49
N HIS A 312 9.36 0.97 20.64
CA HIS A 312 10.79 0.75 20.81
C HIS A 312 11.21 -0.71 20.65
N LEU A 313 10.30 -1.67 20.89
CA LEU A 313 10.51 -3.11 20.70
C LEU A 313 10.18 -3.59 19.28
N LEU A 314 9.46 -2.81 18.48
CA LEU A 314 8.96 -3.23 17.16
C LEU A 314 10.00 -3.03 16.05
N LYS A 315 11.19 -3.61 16.24
CA LYS A 315 12.31 -3.54 15.29
C LYS A 315 12.64 -4.91 14.72
N VAL A 316 13.02 -4.97 13.44
CA VAL A 316 13.30 -6.23 12.74
C VAL A 316 14.42 -7.02 13.39
N ASN A 317 15.46 -6.33 13.89
CA ASN A 317 16.58 -6.95 14.58
C ASN A 317 16.20 -7.55 15.96
N PHE A 318 15.08 -7.12 16.55
CA PHE A 318 14.55 -7.69 17.79
C PHE A 318 13.62 -8.89 17.53
N LEU A 319 13.14 -9.07 16.30
CA LEU A 319 12.25 -10.17 15.94
C LEU A 319 12.94 -11.54 16.04
N CYS A 320 12.53 -12.35 17.03
CA CYS A 320 13.09 -13.67 17.33
C CYS A 320 13.10 -14.60 16.10
N LYS A 321 14.18 -15.38 15.89
CA LYS A 321 14.36 -16.19 14.67
C LYS A 321 13.27 -17.24 14.44
N ASP A 322 12.63 -17.73 15.50
CA ASP A 322 11.65 -18.82 15.46
C ASP A 322 10.21 -18.35 15.16
N CYS A 323 10.00 -17.04 14.92
CA CYS A 323 8.68 -16.49 14.58
C CYS A 323 8.10 -17.22 13.36
N GLY A 324 6.85 -17.70 13.50
CA GLY A 324 6.14 -18.42 12.45
C GLY A 324 6.67 -19.83 12.10
N ARG A 325 7.71 -20.34 12.78
CA ARG A 325 8.23 -21.70 12.59
C ARG A 325 7.65 -22.74 13.56
N PHE A 326 6.79 -22.30 14.47
CA PHE A 326 6.18 -23.19 15.45
C PHE A 326 5.21 -24.17 14.78
N PRO A 327 5.30 -25.48 15.04
CA PRO A 327 4.50 -26.49 14.33
C PRO A 327 3.00 -26.46 14.64
N ARG A 328 2.53 -25.58 15.53
CA ARG A 328 1.10 -25.44 15.85
C ARG A 328 0.41 -24.55 14.82
N LYS A 329 -0.17 -25.19 13.78
CA LYS A 329 -1.04 -24.55 12.77
C LYS A 329 -2.20 -23.72 13.36
N ALA A 330 -2.51 -23.90 14.64
CA ALA A 330 -3.59 -23.20 15.33
C ALA A 330 -3.20 -21.81 15.85
N LEU A 331 -1.91 -21.44 15.87
CA LEU A 331 -1.44 -20.18 16.43
C LEU A 331 -0.74 -19.31 15.38
N LEU A 332 -0.99 -18.01 15.43
CA LEU A 332 -0.15 -16.99 14.84
C LEU A 332 0.67 -16.39 15.97
N TYR A 333 1.99 -16.36 15.85
CA TYR A 333 2.86 -15.91 16.94
C TYR A 333 4.14 -15.26 16.43
N PHE A 334 4.58 -14.24 17.16
CA PHE A 334 5.94 -13.74 17.13
C PHE A 334 6.36 -13.15 18.47
N ALA A 335 7.67 -12.98 18.65
CA ALA A 335 8.23 -12.27 19.78
C ALA A 335 9.34 -11.30 19.34
N CYS A 336 9.43 -10.17 20.04
CA CYS A 336 10.49 -9.19 19.90
C CYS A 336 11.26 -9.09 21.21
N TRP A 337 12.59 -9.26 21.16
CA TRP A 337 13.48 -9.22 22.31
C TRP A 337 14.54 -8.13 22.14
N ASP A 338 14.56 -7.17 23.05
CA ASP A 338 15.65 -6.20 23.20
C ASP A 338 16.57 -6.63 24.34
N GLU A 339 17.71 -7.21 23.98
CA GLU A 339 18.70 -7.68 24.96
C GLU A 339 19.28 -6.54 25.81
N ARG A 340 19.36 -5.31 25.29
CA ARG A 340 19.94 -4.18 26.03
C ARG A 340 19.03 -3.72 27.16
N ARG A 341 17.72 -3.79 26.95
CA ARG A 341 16.71 -3.39 27.94
C ARG A 341 16.22 -4.56 28.79
N GLY A 342 16.55 -5.78 28.39
CA GLY A 342 15.98 -6.98 28.99
C GLY A 342 14.47 -7.07 28.76
N GLU A 343 13.95 -6.51 27.67
CA GLU A 343 12.51 -6.41 27.43
C GLU A 343 12.04 -7.35 26.32
N LEU A 344 10.97 -8.10 26.60
CA LEU A 344 10.33 -9.04 25.69
C LEU A 344 8.91 -8.57 25.39
N LEU A 345 8.52 -8.68 24.13
CA LEU A 345 7.13 -8.59 23.69
C LEU A 345 6.75 -9.88 22.99
N VAL A 346 5.57 -10.40 23.30
CA VAL A 346 5.01 -11.61 22.71
C VAL A 346 3.61 -11.31 22.19
N TYR A 347 3.40 -11.56 20.90
CA TYR A 347 2.08 -11.54 20.26
C TYR A 347 1.66 -12.97 19.97
N ILE A 348 0.43 -13.33 20.35
CA ILE A 348 -0.17 -14.63 20.02
C ILE A 348 -1.61 -14.40 19.60
N ALA A 349 -2.04 -15.06 18.53
CA ALA A 349 -3.44 -15.14 18.16
C ALA A 349 -3.86 -16.58 17.88
N ASN A 350 -5.03 -16.96 18.36
CA ASN A 350 -5.67 -18.22 18.02
C ASN A 350 -6.27 -18.14 16.61
N GLN A 351 -5.71 -18.86 15.64
CA GLN A 351 -6.21 -18.86 14.26
C GLN A 351 -7.52 -19.67 14.09
N LYS A 352 -7.95 -20.42 15.11
CA LYS A 352 -9.18 -21.21 15.10
C LYS A 352 -10.34 -20.38 15.64
N LEU A 353 -11.29 -20.03 14.77
CA LEU A 353 -12.46 -19.22 15.13
C LEU A 353 -13.59 -20.02 15.81
N GLY A 354 -13.54 -21.35 15.79
CA GLY A 354 -14.56 -22.21 16.43
C GLY A 354 -14.04 -23.07 17.58
N LYS A 355 -12.76 -22.95 17.98
CA LYS A 355 -12.17 -23.83 19.00
C LYS A 355 -11.15 -23.08 19.87
N GLN A 356 -11.18 -23.38 21.16
CA GLN A 356 -10.15 -22.93 22.10
C GLN A 356 -8.81 -23.61 21.85
N VAL A 357 -7.72 -22.91 22.15
CA VAL A 357 -6.36 -23.42 22.01
C VAL A 357 -5.57 -23.18 23.29
N THR A 358 -5.02 -24.24 23.86
CA THR A 358 -4.12 -24.15 25.01
C THR A 358 -2.71 -23.79 24.56
N VAL A 359 -2.10 -22.80 25.20
CA VAL A 359 -0.74 -22.33 24.93
C VAL A 359 0.06 -22.20 26.22
N THR A 360 1.35 -22.51 26.16
CA THR A 360 2.29 -22.24 27.24
C THR A 360 3.34 -21.29 26.69
N PHE A 361 3.41 -20.07 27.21
CA PHE A 361 4.19 -18.98 26.62
C PHE A 361 5.68 -19.29 26.60
N GLY A 362 6.20 -19.97 27.61
CA GLY A 362 7.60 -20.40 27.65
C GLY A 362 8.01 -21.30 26.47
N GLN A 363 7.06 -22.01 25.84
CA GLN A 363 7.35 -22.80 24.64
C GLN A 363 7.57 -21.92 23.40
N LEU A 364 7.01 -20.72 23.41
CA LEU A 364 7.08 -19.76 22.31
C LEU A 364 8.26 -18.80 22.45
N VAL A 365 8.99 -18.81 23.57
CA VAL A 365 10.10 -17.89 23.80
C VAL A 365 11.45 -18.62 23.59
N PRO A 366 12.44 -18.04 22.89
CA PRO A 366 13.75 -18.67 22.69
C PRO A 366 14.44 -18.99 24.02
N ALA A 367 15.14 -20.14 24.09
CA ALA A 367 15.75 -20.63 25.33
C ALA A 367 16.70 -19.62 26.01
N LYS A 368 17.40 -18.78 25.23
CA LYS A 368 18.28 -17.73 25.75
C LYS A 368 17.55 -16.59 26.46
N VAL A 369 16.36 -16.25 26.00
CA VAL A 369 15.49 -15.29 26.69
C VAL A 369 14.91 -15.98 27.92
N ARG A 370 14.74 -17.31 27.83
CA ARG A 370 14.11 -18.03 28.92
C ARG A 370 14.89 -18.03 30.23
N THR A 371 16.21 -18.03 30.18
CA THR A 371 17.00 -17.99 31.43
C THR A 371 16.95 -16.62 32.13
N LYS A 372 16.34 -15.60 31.52
CA LYS A 372 16.39 -14.21 32.00
C LYS A 372 15.10 -13.73 32.69
N MET A 373 13.99 -14.46 32.58
CA MET A 373 12.69 -14.08 33.18
C MET A 373 11.82 -15.31 33.46
N ASP A 374 10.91 -15.20 34.43
CA ASP A 374 9.95 -16.27 34.77
C ASP A 374 8.48 -15.85 34.69
N GLU A 375 8.22 -14.55 34.50
CA GLU A 375 6.88 -13.96 34.49
C GLU A 375 6.69 -13.05 33.28
N LEU A 376 5.45 -12.96 32.81
CA LEU A 376 4.99 -12.02 31.81
C LEU A 376 3.83 -11.20 32.39
N THR A 377 3.69 -9.97 31.91
CA THR A 377 2.52 -9.12 32.13
C THR A 377 1.66 -9.14 30.88
N LEU A 378 0.43 -9.59 31.03
CA LEU A 378 -0.61 -9.50 30.03
C LEU A 378 -0.97 -8.02 29.84
N VAL A 379 -0.83 -7.50 28.61
CA VAL A 379 -1.15 -6.09 28.29
C VAL A 379 -2.39 -5.97 27.43
N TYR A 380 -2.79 -7.06 26.77
CA TYR A 380 -4.00 -7.15 25.97
C TYR A 380 -4.55 -8.57 25.98
N ALA A 381 -5.84 -8.73 26.28
CA ALA A 381 -6.62 -9.95 26.07
C ALA A 381 -8.12 -9.63 26.10
N GLY A 382 -8.94 -10.45 25.43
CA GLY A 382 -10.40 -10.28 25.42
C GLY A 382 -10.85 -8.87 25.06
N ARG A 383 -10.21 -8.23 24.07
CA ARG A 383 -10.49 -6.85 23.61
C ARG A 383 -10.32 -5.76 24.65
N GLN A 384 -9.49 -5.98 25.65
CA GLN A 384 -9.26 -5.02 26.72
C GLN A 384 -7.79 -4.93 27.08
N LEU A 385 -7.39 -3.77 27.59
CA LEU A 385 -6.11 -3.62 28.25
C LEU A 385 -6.12 -4.43 29.55
N ARG A 386 -4.96 -5.00 29.87
CA ARG A 386 -4.74 -5.84 31.04
C ARG A 386 -3.44 -5.40 31.71
N GLU A 387 -3.29 -5.73 32.99
CA GLU A 387 -2.04 -5.57 33.76
C GLU A 387 -1.81 -6.79 34.67
N GLU A 388 -2.20 -7.96 34.18
CA GLU A 388 -2.16 -9.21 34.94
C GLU A 388 -0.82 -9.91 34.76
N ARG A 389 -0.14 -10.24 35.86
CA ARG A 389 1.10 -11.02 35.82
C ARG A 389 0.78 -12.51 35.88
N PHE A 390 1.52 -13.29 35.10
CA PHE A 390 1.40 -14.74 35.12
C PHE A 390 2.76 -15.39 34.86
N SER A 391 2.93 -16.61 35.39
CA SER A 391 4.07 -17.40 34.97
C SER A 391 3.86 -17.87 33.54
N TRP A 392 4.78 -17.55 32.65
CA TRP A 392 4.85 -18.13 31.30
C TRP A 392 4.88 -19.69 31.22
N ARG A 393 5.08 -20.40 32.35
CA ARG A 393 5.00 -21.87 32.46
C ARG A 393 3.56 -22.35 32.59
N GLU A 394 2.67 -21.46 33.03
CA GLU A 394 1.24 -21.75 33.13
C GLU A 394 0.64 -21.96 31.73
N ARG A 395 -0.39 -22.80 31.70
CA ARG A 395 -1.19 -23.04 30.51
C ARG A 395 -2.25 -21.95 30.44
N GLN A 396 -2.23 -21.18 29.37
CA GLN A 396 -3.25 -20.20 29.04
C GLN A 396 -4.21 -20.81 28.01
N LEU A 397 -5.50 -20.57 28.20
CA LEU A 397 -6.55 -21.06 27.30
C LEU A 397 -7.06 -19.89 26.46
N LEU A 398 -6.71 -19.89 25.17
CA LEU A 398 -7.16 -18.85 24.26
C LEU A 398 -8.54 -19.18 23.71
N ALA A 399 -9.47 -18.25 23.84
CA ALA A 399 -10.79 -18.31 23.22
C ALA A 399 -10.69 -18.36 21.68
N PRO A 400 -11.74 -18.80 20.97
CA PRO A 400 -11.71 -18.88 19.51
C PRO A 400 -11.42 -17.51 18.86
N GLY A 401 -10.37 -17.41 18.06
CA GLY A 401 -9.96 -16.14 17.44
C GLY A 401 -9.27 -15.13 18.36
N GLU A 402 -9.07 -15.45 19.66
CA GLU A 402 -8.54 -14.49 20.63
C GLU A 402 -7.09 -14.09 20.33
N VAL A 403 -6.81 -12.82 20.57
CA VAL A 403 -5.46 -12.24 20.52
C VAL A 403 -5.01 -11.92 21.94
N VAL A 404 -3.78 -12.30 22.24
CA VAL A 404 -3.11 -11.98 23.49
C VAL A 404 -1.76 -11.33 23.20
N ILE A 405 -1.50 -10.23 23.90
CA ILE A 405 -0.21 -9.55 23.88
C ILE A 405 0.30 -9.50 25.32
N ALA A 406 1.54 -9.96 25.50
CA ALA A 406 2.20 -9.98 26.79
C ALA A 406 3.62 -9.41 26.67
N VAL A 407 4.09 -8.81 27.76
CA VAL A 407 5.44 -8.26 27.86
C VAL A 407 6.18 -8.82 29.06
N GLY A 408 7.48 -9.00 28.92
CA GLY A 408 8.36 -9.50 29.98
C GLY A 408 9.50 -8.54 30.23
N LYS A 409 9.92 -8.44 31.48
CA LYS A 409 11.14 -7.72 31.86
C LYS A 409 12.08 -8.69 32.56
N GLY A 410 13.19 -9.00 31.90
CA GLY A 410 14.22 -9.88 32.39
C GLY A 410 15.17 -9.18 33.35
N ARG A 411 15.93 -9.99 34.08
CA ARG A 411 17.08 -9.53 34.86
C ARG A 411 18.18 -9.16 33.85
N VAL A 412 18.60 -7.90 33.85
CA VAL A 412 19.65 -7.37 32.95
C VAL A 412 21.00 -7.93 33.34
#